data_AF-A0A8I1XXU6-F1
#
_entry.id   AF-A0A8I1XXU6-F1
#
_cell.length_a   1.000
_cell.length_b   1.000
_cell.length_c   1.000
_cell.angle_alpha   90.00
_cell.angle_beta   90.00
_cell.angle_gamma   90.00
#
_symmetry.space_group_name_H-M   'P 1'
#
loop_
_entity.id
_entity.type
_entity.pdbx_description
1 polymer ?
#
loop_
_entity_poly.entity_id
_entity_poly.type
_entity_poly.pdbx_seq_one_letter_code
_entity_poly.pdbx_strand_id
1 'polypeptide(L)'
;MNIGREEGIEKSKINMLEKLYYLQLVASLTPKSSGGIMNKSVREKIFEIANFIKESSALEFHAREVQLYEYLVQIYNTYKTVIKPKINHRKIGRDFNELFAEENRNPYSYGIEYGWIKERIEIVNDPWPSDLPYQSKIGIGAHFPSVGIEEEFMLRDAFYLLVKAYEVHEDMHAIAKKYKDNGKDVETKEDYLILSSYNHTVATYSRLGTQSFYFFTEAFINSIGFDYYLRNKDKLESNEIEVLQGKHKGRFIPLEQRIQKFQSIIRSDNRIVVITTDENQIKEPFKTFFNEIKEIRDAASHFTPLKGEIWRKPDEWLNKVSSAAKICMEVSKQCWLACYPDRDLPEYLVGLDYDEHIETARKRSQDIKMHL
;
A
#
# COMPACT_ATOMS: atom_id res chain seq x y z
N MET A 1 4.45 44.21 32.21
CA MET A 1 3.35 43.34 31.76
C MET A 1 3.07 42.34 32.86
N ASN A 2 1.81 41.95 33.05
CA ASN A 2 1.39 41.07 34.14
C ASN A 2 1.60 39.62 33.69
N ILE A 3 2.33 38.80 34.44
CA ILE A 3 2.75 37.43 34.05
C ILE A 3 1.55 36.58 33.59
N GLY A 4 0.41 36.67 34.27
CA GLY A 4 -0.81 35.95 33.87
C GLY A 4 -1.47 36.43 32.57
N ARG A 5 -1.16 37.65 32.08
CA ARG A 5 -1.65 38.16 30.78
C ARG A 5 -0.80 37.64 29.62
N GLU A 6 0.50 37.47 29.83
CA GLU A 6 1.40 36.88 28.84
C GLU A 6 1.13 35.38 28.65
N GLU A 7 0.92 34.63 29.74
CA GLU A 7 0.52 33.21 29.69
C GLU A 7 -0.81 33.00 28.95
N GLY A 8 -1.78 33.91 29.13
CA GLY A 8 -3.06 33.87 28.42
C GLY A 8 -2.92 34.09 26.91
N ILE A 9 -2.05 35.01 26.50
CA ILE A 9 -1.78 35.29 25.08
C ILE A 9 -1.07 34.11 24.41
N GLU A 10 -0.08 33.53 25.07
CA GLU A 10 0.66 32.39 24.53
C GLU A 10 -0.26 31.17 24.33
N LYS A 11 -1.15 30.92 25.29
CA LYS A 11 -2.19 29.89 25.15
C LYS A 11 -3.12 30.16 23.96
N SER A 12 -3.45 31.43 23.69
CA SER A 12 -4.30 31.79 22.55
C SER A 12 -3.58 31.57 21.22
N LYS A 13 -2.30 31.94 21.12
CA LYS A 13 -1.45 31.63 19.96
C LYS A 13 -1.41 30.14 19.65
N ILE A 14 -1.16 29.30 20.66
CA ILE A 14 -1.17 27.83 20.52
C ILE A 14 -2.51 27.35 19.98
N ASN A 15 -3.63 27.79 20.57
CA ASN A 15 -4.96 27.40 20.13
C ASN A 15 -5.25 27.80 18.67
N MET A 16 -4.76 28.96 18.23
CA MET A 16 -4.90 29.41 16.84
C MET A 16 -4.05 28.59 15.89
N LEU A 17 -2.79 28.29 16.24
CA LEU A 17 -1.92 27.43 15.45
C LEU A 17 -2.53 26.05 15.27
N GLU A 18 -3.05 25.44 16.33
CA GLU A 18 -3.73 24.14 16.25
C GLU A 18 -4.93 24.18 15.28
N LYS A 19 -5.72 25.25 15.28
CA LYS A 19 -6.80 25.42 14.29
C LYS A 19 -6.27 25.58 12.87
N LEU A 20 -5.19 26.34 12.70
CA LEU A 20 -4.57 26.56 11.40
C LEU A 20 -3.98 25.26 10.83
N TYR A 21 -3.36 24.42 11.66
CA TYR A 21 -2.86 23.11 11.24
C TYR A 21 -3.99 22.17 10.81
N TYR A 22 -5.14 22.22 11.48
CA TYR A 22 -6.34 21.51 11.00
C TYR A 22 -6.78 22.02 9.62
N LEU A 23 -6.84 23.34 9.42
CA LEU A 23 -7.19 23.91 8.11
C LEU A 23 -6.16 23.58 7.04
N GLN A 24 -4.87 23.48 7.40
CA GLN A 24 -3.81 23.03 6.51
C GLN A 24 -4.04 21.59 6.08
N LEU A 25 -4.33 20.67 7.01
CA LEU A 25 -4.66 19.28 6.69
C LEU A 25 -5.85 19.20 5.71
N VAL A 26 -6.93 19.92 6.03
CA VAL A 26 -8.16 19.93 5.24
C VAL A 26 -7.90 20.48 3.83
N ALA A 27 -7.15 21.58 3.72
CA ALA A 27 -6.74 22.12 2.43
C ALA A 27 -5.87 21.12 1.65
N SER A 28 -5.01 20.36 2.34
CA SER A 28 -4.14 19.34 1.73
C SER A 28 -4.88 18.08 1.29
N LEU A 29 -6.07 17.83 1.83
CA LEU A 29 -6.99 16.77 1.41
C LEU A 29 -8.09 17.29 0.48
N THR A 30 -7.90 18.46 -0.12
CA THR A 30 -8.85 19.07 -1.05
C THR A 30 -8.18 19.25 -2.41
N PRO A 31 -8.84 18.90 -3.54
CA PRO A 31 -8.31 19.16 -4.87
C PRO A 31 -8.04 20.65 -5.11
N LYS A 32 -7.04 20.97 -5.95
CA LYS A 32 -6.73 22.36 -6.33
C LYS A 32 -7.94 23.11 -6.89
N SER A 33 -8.75 22.44 -7.72
CA SER A 33 -9.97 22.99 -8.32
C SER A 33 -11.05 23.36 -7.30
N SER A 34 -11.01 22.75 -6.11
CA SER A 34 -11.93 23.02 -5.00
C SER A 34 -11.29 23.89 -3.90
N GLY A 35 -10.21 24.61 -4.23
CA GLY A 35 -9.56 25.53 -3.30
C GLY A 35 -8.52 24.89 -2.37
N GLY A 36 -8.02 23.68 -2.66
CA GLY A 36 -7.01 23.03 -1.81
C GLY A 36 -5.63 23.70 -1.79
N ILE A 37 -4.72 23.13 -0.98
CA ILE A 37 -3.38 23.68 -0.67
C ILE A 37 -2.48 23.86 -1.89
N MET A 38 -2.79 23.20 -3.01
CA MET A 38 -2.05 23.37 -4.27
C MET A 38 -2.39 24.67 -5.01
N ASN A 39 -3.39 25.43 -4.53
CA ASN A 39 -3.58 26.81 -4.91
C ASN A 39 -2.53 27.68 -4.19
N LYS A 40 -1.70 28.39 -4.98
CA LYS A 40 -0.61 29.22 -4.48
C LYS A 40 -1.09 30.24 -3.44
N SER A 41 -2.22 30.91 -3.69
CA SER A 41 -2.73 31.93 -2.76
C SER A 41 -3.20 31.34 -1.44
N VAL A 42 -3.86 30.17 -1.46
CA VAL A 42 -4.27 29.44 -0.25
C VAL A 42 -3.05 29.04 0.57
N ARG A 43 -2.05 28.46 -0.10
CA ARG A 43 -0.80 28.01 0.52
C ARG A 43 -0.05 29.16 1.17
N GLU A 44 0.20 30.23 0.43
CA GLU A 44 0.90 31.42 0.92
C GLU A 44 0.17 32.01 2.11
N LYS A 45 -1.16 32.15 2.04
CA LYS A 45 -1.96 32.67 3.14
C LYS A 45 -1.86 31.83 4.42
N ILE A 46 -1.91 30.51 4.32
CA ILE A 46 -1.77 29.62 5.48
C ILE A 46 -0.39 29.79 6.11
N PHE A 47 0.68 29.84 5.30
CA PHE A 47 2.04 30.04 5.81
C PHE A 47 2.26 31.44 6.41
N GLU A 48 1.74 32.49 5.77
CA GLU A 48 1.78 33.86 6.29
C GLU A 48 1.13 33.97 7.67
N ILE A 49 -0.06 33.36 7.84
CA ILE A 49 -0.76 33.36 9.13
C ILE A 49 0.04 32.57 10.16
N ALA A 50 0.58 31.40 9.79
CA ALA A 50 1.38 30.58 10.69
C ALA A 50 2.62 31.33 11.18
N ASN A 51 3.36 31.97 10.27
CA ASN A 51 4.56 32.75 10.57
C ASN A 51 4.19 33.95 11.45
N PHE A 52 3.13 34.69 11.12
CA PHE A 52 2.67 35.80 11.96
C PHE A 52 2.37 35.34 13.39
N ILE A 53 1.61 34.26 13.59
CA ILE A 53 1.26 33.80 14.94
C ILE A 53 2.52 33.40 15.74
N LYS A 54 3.49 32.74 15.09
CA LYS A 54 4.75 32.30 15.70
C LYS A 54 5.69 33.45 16.04
N GLU A 55 5.85 34.41 15.12
CA GLU A 55 6.90 35.44 15.20
C GLU A 55 6.42 36.75 15.81
N SER A 56 5.11 37.03 15.81
CA SER A 56 4.57 38.29 16.36
C SER A 56 4.83 38.43 17.87
N SER A 57 4.99 39.67 18.33
CA SER A 57 4.97 39.97 19.77
C SER A 57 3.58 39.76 20.38
N ALA A 58 3.49 39.66 21.71
CA ALA A 58 2.22 39.51 22.41
C ALA A 58 1.24 40.67 22.14
N LEU A 59 1.76 41.90 22.01
CA LEU A 59 0.96 43.09 21.69
C LEU A 59 0.42 43.05 20.25
N GLU A 60 1.27 42.72 19.28
CA GLU A 60 0.87 42.63 17.87
C GLU A 60 -0.15 41.52 17.63
N PHE A 61 0.04 40.37 18.26
CA PHE A 61 -0.92 39.27 18.21
C PHE A 61 -2.27 39.70 18.80
N HIS A 62 -2.27 40.26 20.01
CA HIS A 62 -3.50 40.68 20.68
C HIS A 62 -4.27 41.74 19.88
N ALA A 63 -3.57 42.64 19.18
CA ALA A 63 -4.19 43.64 18.32
C ALA A 63 -4.91 43.04 17.09
N ARG A 64 -4.52 41.84 16.64
CA ARG A 64 -5.08 41.18 15.43
C ARG A 64 -5.84 39.88 15.72
N GLU A 65 -5.87 39.43 16.97
CA GLU A 65 -6.42 38.15 17.39
C GLU A 65 -7.88 37.94 16.93
N VAL A 66 -8.75 38.92 17.13
CA VAL A 66 -10.16 38.82 16.72
C VAL A 66 -10.27 38.68 15.20
N GLN A 67 -9.54 39.49 14.44
CA GLN A 67 -9.56 39.47 12.98
C GLN A 67 -9.03 38.13 12.43
N LEU A 68 -7.95 37.62 13.01
CA LEU A 68 -7.41 36.31 12.64
C LEU A 68 -8.42 35.19 12.93
N TYR A 69 -9.10 35.24 14.07
CA TYR A 69 -10.10 34.25 14.43
C TYR A 69 -11.26 34.22 13.42
N GLU A 70 -11.81 35.39 13.10
CA GLU A 70 -12.89 35.52 12.12
C GLU A 70 -12.47 34.98 10.75
N TYR A 71 -11.23 35.25 10.34
CA TYR A 71 -10.68 34.74 9.11
C TYR A 71 -10.55 33.20 9.09
N LEU A 72 -10.04 32.60 10.17
CA LEU A 72 -9.97 31.13 10.27
C LEU A 72 -11.37 30.50 10.24
N VAL A 73 -12.37 31.15 10.85
CA VAL A 73 -13.78 30.70 10.78
C VAL A 73 -14.33 30.77 9.36
N GLN A 74 -13.99 31.81 8.59
CA GLN A 74 -14.38 31.91 7.18
C GLN A 74 -13.77 30.76 6.36
N ILE A 75 -12.48 30.48 6.52
CA ILE A 75 -11.83 29.35 5.83
C ILE A 75 -12.48 28.02 6.22
N TYR A 76 -12.72 27.82 7.53
CA TYR A 76 -13.42 26.63 8.00
C TYR A 76 -14.79 26.45 7.34
N ASN A 77 -15.56 27.54 7.21
CA ASN A 77 -16.88 27.51 6.58
C ASN A 77 -16.82 27.13 5.10
N THR A 78 -15.72 27.39 4.41
CA THR A 78 -15.49 26.94 3.02
C THR A 78 -15.33 25.43 2.94
N TYR A 79 -14.58 24.82 3.88
CA TYR A 79 -14.24 23.40 3.80
C TYR A 79 -15.22 22.46 4.51
N LYS A 80 -16.00 22.94 5.48
CA LYS A 80 -16.91 22.09 6.28
C LYS A 80 -17.96 21.33 5.45
N THR A 81 -18.19 21.77 4.21
CA THR A 81 -19.11 21.13 3.26
C THR A 81 -18.52 19.90 2.59
N VAL A 82 -17.19 19.80 2.51
CA VAL A 82 -16.45 18.69 1.87
C VAL A 82 -15.73 17.81 2.88
N ILE A 83 -15.29 18.37 4.00
CA ILE A 83 -14.61 17.64 5.08
C ILE A 83 -15.20 18.05 6.41
N LYS A 84 -15.68 17.05 7.18
CA LYS A 84 -16.25 17.26 8.52
C LYS A 84 -15.33 16.68 9.59
N PRO A 85 -15.16 17.36 10.72
CA PRO A 85 -14.46 16.79 11.88
C PRO A 85 -15.25 15.64 12.53
N LYS A 86 -14.57 14.59 12.98
CA LYS A 86 -15.13 13.60 13.91
C LYS A 86 -14.78 13.89 15.37
N ILE A 87 -13.66 14.59 15.59
CA ILE A 87 -13.19 15.02 16.91
C ILE A 87 -12.86 16.52 16.89
N ASN A 88 -12.44 17.08 18.02
CA ASN A 88 -12.15 18.52 18.12
C ASN A 88 -11.08 18.98 17.12
N HIS A 89 -11.35 20.04 16.34
CA HIS A 89 -10.43 20.60 15.35
C HIS A 89 -9.02 20.87 15.88
N ARG A 90 -8.90 21.44 17.09
CA ARG A 90 -7.59 21.72 17.68
C ARG A 90 -6.80 20.45 17.92
N LYS A 91 -7.48 19.40 18.40
CA LYS A 91 -6.86 18.09 18.58
C LYS A 91 -6.39 17.53 17.23
N ILE A 92 -7.22 17.60 16.18
CA ILE A 92 -6.82 17.12 14.84
C ILE A 92 -5.59 17.87 14.34
N GLY A 93 -5.57 19.21 14.46
CA GLY A 93 -4.44 20.01 13.99
C GLY A 93 -3.17 19.80 14.80
N ARG A 94 -3.28 19.57 16.12
CA ARG A 94 -2.16 19.15 16.95
C ARG A 94 -1.62 17.80 16.51
N ASP A 95 -2.48 16.79 16.45
CA ASP A 95 -2.13 15.44 16.01
C ASP A 95 -1.49 15.47 14.59
N PHE A 96 -1.96 16.35 13.69
CA PHE A 96 -1.38 16.52 12.35
C PHE A 96 0.02 17.14 12.41
N ASN A 97 0.21 18.18 13.21
CA ASN A 97 1.51 18.83 13.37
C ASN A 97 2.53 17.89 14.05
N GLU A 98 2.10 17.00 14.94
CA GLU A 98 2.93 15.96 15.54
C GLU A 98 3.52 14.99 14.50
N LEU A 99 2.84 14.77 13.36
CA LEU A 99 3.40 13.94 12.27
C LEU A 99 4.69 14.53 11.68
N PHE A 100 4.93 15.83 11.83
CA PHE A 100 6.15 16.51 11.38
C PHE A 100 7.27 16.51 12.43
N ALA A 101 7.03 15.99 13.63
CA ALA A 101 7.99 16.06 14.74
C ALA A 101 9.18 15.10 14.58
N GLU A 102 9.02 14.00 13.84
CA GLU A 102 10.09 13.05 13.57
C GLU A 102 10.88 13.48 12.32
N GLU A 103 12.20 13.67 12.46
CA GLU A 103 13.09 13.92 11.34
C GLU A 103 12.93 12.80 10.30
N ASN A 104 12.70 13.17 9.03
CA ASN A 104 12.42 12.30 7.89
C ASN A 104 11.01 11.69 7.79
N ARG A 105 10.02 12.13 8.56
CA ARG A 105 8.60 11.72 8.38
C ARG A 105 7.69 12.82 7.89
N ASN A 106 8.14 13.63 6.92
CA ASN A 106 7.28 14.65 6.33
C ASN A 106 6.03 14.00 5.68
N PRO A 107 4.81 14.30 6.16
CA PRO A 107 3.57 13.75 5.60
C PRO A 107 3.35 14.07 4.12
N TYR A 108 3.93 15.16 3.60
CA TYR A 108 3.87 15.46 2.16
C TYR A 108 4.75 14.53 1.31
N SER A 109 5.72 13.85 1.91
CA SER A 109 6.61 12.89 1.24
C SER A 109 6.15 11.44 1.42
N TYR A 110 5.67 11.08 2.63
CA TYR A 110 5.36 9.69 3.00
C TYR A 110 3.85 9.39 3.09
N GLY A 111 3.01 10.41 2.99
CA GLY A 111 1.56 10.30 3.18
C GLY A 111 1.16 10.16 4.65
N ILE A 112 -0.15 10.13 4.87
CA ILE A 112 -0.79 9.91 6.18
C ILE A 112 -1.51 8.57 6.16
N GLU A 113 -1.45 7.80 7.24
CA GLU A 113 -2.21 6.55 7.33
C GLU A 113 -3.72 6.79 7.18
N TYR A 114 -4.38 5.95 6.38
CA TYR A 114 -5.79 6.07 6.10
C TYR A 114 -6.63 5.94 7.38
N GLY A 115 -6.28 5.01 8.27
CA GLY A 115 -6.92 4.85 9.57
C GLY A 115 -6.81 6.12 10.43
N TRP A 116 -5.66 6.80 10.41
CA TRP A 116 -5.47 8.07 11.12
C TRP A 116 -6.46 9.13 10.63
N ILE A 117 -6.67 9.22 9.31
CA ILE A 117 -7.63 10.13 8.68
C ILE A 117 -9.06 9.73 9.08
N LYS A 118 -9.42 8.45 8.94
CA LYS A 118 -10.79 7.95 9.19
C LYS A 118 -11.23 8.11 10.64
N GLU A 119 -10.32 8.08 11.60
CA GLU A 119 -10.62 8.35 13.01
C GLU A 119 -10.91 9.83 13.30
N ARG A 120 -10.38 10.75 12.48
CA ARG A 120 -10.34 12.19 12.79
C ARG A 120 -11.28 13.02 11.94
N ILE A 121 -11.46 12.65 10.68
CA ILE A 121 -12.28 13.40 9.71
C ILE A 121 -13.17 12.48 8.88
N GLU A 122 -14.24 13.04 8.36
CA GLU A 122 -15.12 12.48 7.34
C GLU A 122 -14.95 13.30 6.07
N ILE A 123 -14.60 12.65 4.96
CA ILE A 123 -14.61 13.26 3.63
C ILE A 123 -15.97 12.94 3.01
N VAL A 124 -16.76 13.96 2.67
CA VAL A 124 -18.17 13.79 2.28
C VAL A 124 -18.31 12.93 1.02
N ASN A 125 -17.43 13.15 0.04
CA ASN A 125 -17.29 12.32 -1.15
C ASN A 125 -15.94 11.62 -1.08
N ASP A 126 -15.86 10.60 -0.21
CA ASP A 126 -14.65 9.81 0.00
C ASP A 126 -14.23 9.16 -1.33
N PRO A 127 -13.06 9.50 -1.90
CA PRO A 127 -12.66 9.02 -3.23
C PRO A 127 -12.12 7.57 -3.20
N TRP A 128 -12.00 6.98 -2.00
CA TRP A 128 -11.39 5.67 -1.83
C TRP A 128 -12.43 4.58 -1.58
N PRO A 129 -12.15 3.33 -2.00
CA PRO A 129 -13.06 2.22 -1.76
C PRO A 129 -13.21 1.96 -0.26
N SER A 130 -14.37 1.41 0.12
CA SER A 130 -14.74 1.25 1.53
C SER A 130 -13.87 0.22 2.27
N ASP A 131 -13.24 -0.68 1.52
CA ASP A 131 -12.37 -1.74 1.99
C ASP A 131 -10.88 -1.37 1.98
N LEU A 132 -10.53 -0.13 1.65
CA LEU A 132 -9.14 0.32 1.67
C LEU A 132 -8.51 0.09 3.06
N PRO A 133 -7.36 -0.61 3.17
CA PRO A 133 -6.75 -0.92 4.46
C PRO A 133 -6.37 0.30 5.28
N TYR A 134 -6.51 0.24 6.60
CA TYR A 134 -6.22 1.37 7.50
C TYR A 134 -4.74 1.78 7.50
N GLN A 135 -3.84 0.84 7.20
CA GLN A 135 -2.40 1.07 7.08
C GLN A 135 -1.98 1.74 5.76
N SER A 136 -2.87 1.87 4.78
CA SER A 136 -2.57 2.52 3.50
C SER A 136 -2.14 3.97 3.69
N LYS A 137 -1.21 4.44 2.86
CA LYS A 137 -0.69 5.81 2.92
C LYS A 137 -1.42 6.70 1.94
N ILE A 138 -2.11 7.71 2.45
CA ILE A 138 -2.82 8.71 1.66
C ILE A 138 -1.88 9.86 1.32
N GLY A 139 -1.72 10.14 0.03
CA GLY A 139 -1.03 11.32 -0.47
C GLY A 139 -1.80 12.60 -0.14
N ILE A 140 -1.08 13.64 0.28
CA ILE A 140 -1.64 14.96 0.57
C ILE A 140 -1.04 16.03 -0.34
N GLY A 141 -1.75 17.14 -0.53
CA GLY A 141 -1.30 18.26 -1.37
C GLY A 141 -1.23 17.88 -2.84
N ALA A 142 -0.01 17.84 -3.40
CA ALA A 142 0.20 17.51 -4.81
C ALA A 142 -0.14 16.04 -5.11
N HIS A 143 -0.09 15.19 -4.10
CA HIS A 143 -0.32 13.75 -4.21
C HIS A 143 -1.76 13.34 -3.88
N PHE A 144 -2.63 14.25 -3.46
CA PHE A 144 -4.03 13.91 -3.21
C PHE A 144 -4.77 13.70 -4.56
N PRO A 145 -5.60 12.64 -4.73
CA PRO A 145 -6.04 11.64 -3.74
C PRO A 145 -5.30 10.29 -3.82
N SER A 146 -4.06 10.25 -4.30
CA SER A 146 -3.31 9.00 -4.49
C SER A 146 -3.14 8.20 -3.20
N VAL A 147 -3.06 6.88 -3.35
CA VAL A 147 -2.91 5.92 -2.25
C VAL A 147 -1.66 5.06 -2.49
N GLY A 148 -0.89 4.81 -1.43
CA GLY A 148 0.19 3.83 -1.41
C GLY A 148 -0.19 2.62 -0.56
N ILE A 149 -0.11 1.43 -1.15
CA ILE A 149 -0.51 0.16 -0.53
C ILE A 149 0.59 -0.88 -0.79
N GLU A 150 1.23 -1.38 0.27
CA GLU A 150 2.43 -2.21 0.14
C GLU A 150 2.18 -3.49 -0.67
N GLU A 151 1.09 -4.21 -0.39
CA GLU A 151 0.75 -5.42 -1.13
C GLU A 151 0.38 -5.14 -2.60
N GLU A 152 -0.24 -3.99 -2.90
CA GLU A 152 -0.57 -3.61 -4.28
C GLU A 152 0.71 -3.37 -5.09
N PHE A 153 1.71 -2.70 -4.50
CA PHE A 153 3.02 -2.52 -5.14
C PHE A 153 3.65 -3.86 -5.49
N MET A 154 3.66 -4.82 -4.56
CA MET A 154 4.19 -6.17 -4.81
C MET A 154 3.43 -6.90 -5.91
N LEU A 155 2.09 -6.78 -5.92
CA LEU A 155 1.24 -7.39 -6.93
C LEU A 155 1.53 -6.85 -8.34
N ARG A 156 1.60 -5.53 -8.46
CA ARG A 156 1.87 -4.84 -9.73
C ARG A 156 3.26 -5.18 -10.27
N ASP A 157 4.24 -5.32 -9.39
CA ASP A 157 5.59 -5.75 -9.80
C ASP A 157 5.62 -7.22 -10.21
N ALA A 158 4.89 -8.11 -9.52
CA ALA A 158 4.78 -9.52 -9.90
C ALA A 158 4.17 -9.70 -11.29
N PHE A 159 3.06 -9.01 -11.59
CA PHE A 159 2.44 -9.04 -12.91
C PHE A 159 3.29 -8.37 -13.99
N TYR A 160 3.99 -7.29 -13.67
CA TYR A 160 4.95 -6.68 -14.60
C TYR A 160 6.06 -7.67 -14.99
N LEU A 161 6.64 -8.38 -14.02
CA LEU A 161 7.66 -9.41 -14.27
C LEU A 161 7.11 -10.56 -15.12
N LEU A 162 5.86 -11.00 -14.88
CA LEU A 162 5.19 -12.00 -15.72
C LEU A 162 5.03 -11.53 -17.17
N VAL A 163 4.56 -10.29 -17.38
CA VAL A 163 4.44 -9.72 -18.74
C VAL A 163 5.80 -9.63 -19.43
N LYS A 164 6.85 -9.19 -18.71
CA LYS A 164 8.21 -9.16 -19.25
C LYS A 164 8.73 -10.56 -19.58
N ALA A 165 8.38 -11.58 -18.81
CA ALA A 165 8.72 -12.97 -19.11
C ALA A 165 8.06 -13.45 -20.41
N TYR A 166 6.77 -13.13 -20.62
CA TYR A 166 6.08 -13.43 -21.88
C TYR A 166 6.71 -12.72 -23.07
N GLU A 167 6.94 -11.40 -22.99
CA GLU A 167 7.54 -10.63 -24.09
C GLU A 167 8.91 -11.19 -24.52
N VAL A 168 9.80 -11.43 -23.54
CA VAL A 168 11.15 -11.93 -23.85
C VAL A 168 11.12 -13.37 -24.37
N HIS A 169 10.16 -14.18 -23.92
CA HIS A 169 9.98 -15.54 -24.42
C HIS A 169 9.48 -15.54 -25.88
N GLU A 170 8.54 -14.66 -26.22
CA GLU A 170 8.10 -14.47 -27.61
C GLU A 170 9.26 -14.00 -28.51
N ASP A 171 10.05 -13.02 -28.05
CA ASP A 171 11.22 -12.52 -28.78
C ASP A 171 12.28 -13.63 -28.99
N MET A 172 12.52 -14.45 -27.96
CA MET A 172 13.42 -15.60 -28.02
C MET A 172 13.00 -16.58 -29.11
N HIS A 173 11.73 -16.94 -29.18
CA HIS A 173 11.20 -17.84 -30.21
C HIS A 173 11.22 -17.21 -31.60
N ALA A 174 10.93 -15.92 -31.71
CA ALA A 174 11.00 -15.20 -32.99
C ALA A 174 12.44 -15.16 -33.54
N ILE A 175 13.43 -14.98 -32.67
CA ILE A 175 14.85 -15.00 -33.06
C ILE A 175 15.30 -16.42 -33.42
N ALA A 176 14.97 -17.43 -32.60
CA ALA A 176 15.29 -18.82 -32.91
C ALA A 176 14.72 -19.25 -34.27
N LYS A 177 13.49 -18.81 -34.58
CA LYS A 177 12.87 -19.02 -35.90
C LYS A 177 13.64 -18.32 -37.02
N LYS A 178 14.06 -17.07 -36.84
CA LYS A 178 14.87 -16.35 -37.85
C LYS A 178 16.20 -17.05 -38.17
N TYR A 179 16.87 -17.63 -37.17
CA TYR A 179 18.09 -18.42 -37.41
C TYR A 179 17.78 -19.66 -38.26
N LYS A 180 16.73 -20.41 -37.88
CA LYS A 180 16.28 -21.61 -38.59
C LYS A 180 15.87 -21.32 -40.04
N ASP A 181 15.09 -20.26 -40.26
CA ASP A 181 14.53 -19.92 -41.59
C ASP A 181 15.61 -19.37 -42.54
N ASN A 182 16.64 -18.70 -42.01
CA ASN A 182 17.75 -18.17 -42.82
C ASN A 182 18.85 -19.21 -43.12
N GLY A 183 18.71 -20.46 -42.66
CA GLY A 183 19.75 -21.48 -42.77
C GLY A 183 21.07 -21.09 -42.08
N LYS A 184 21.01 -20.12 -41.15
CA LYS A 184 22.16 -19.73 -40.33
C LYS A 184 22.19 -20.65 -39.13
N ASP A 185 23.19 -21.53 -39.08
CA ASP A 185 23.52 -22.19 -37.83
C ASP A 185 24.00 -21.13 -36.82
N VAL A 186 23.95 -21.46 -35.53
CA VAL A 186 24.58 -20.64 -34.48
C VAL A 186 26.10 -20.78 -34.66
N GLU A 187 26.65 -19.99 -35.58
CA GLU A 187 28.03 -20.13 -36.05
C GLU A 187 29.01 -19.27 -35.25
N THR A 188 28.53 -18.17 -34.66
CA THR A 188 29.38 -17.25 -33.91
C THR A 188 29.14 -17.34 -32.41
N LYS A 189 30.19 -17.00 -31.65
CA LYS A 189 30.10 -16.81 -30.19
C LYS A 189 29.07 -15.72 -29.85
N GLU A 190 28.90 -14.72 -30.69
CA GLU A 190 27.94 -13.62 -30.49
C GLU A 190 26.50 -14.12 -30.60
N ASP A 191 26.18 -14.92 -31.62
CA ASP A 191 24.84 -15.52 -31.79
C ASP A 191 24.48 -16.42 -30.59
N TYR A 192 25.44 -17.21 -30.10
CA TYR A 192 25.26 -18.02 -28.90
C TYR A 192 25.01 -17.17 -27.66
N LEU A 193 25.77 -16.08 -27.48
CA LEU A 193 25.60 -15.17 -26.35
C LEU A 193 24.22 -14.52 -26.38
N ILE A 194 23.73 -14.09 -27.55
CA ILE A 194 22.39 -13.52 -27.70
C ILE A 194 21.31 -14.52 -27.26
N LEU A 195 21.32 -15.74 -27.80
CA LEU A 195 20.32 -16.77 -27.45
C LEU A 195 20.42 -17.17 -25.97
N SER A 196 21.63 -17.28 -25.44
CA SER A 196 21.87 -17.55 -24.01
C SER A 196 21.33 -16.42 -23.12
N SER A 197 21.50 -15.16 -23.53
CA SER A 197 20.95 -14.01 -22.82
C SER A 197 19.42 -14.01 -22.80
N TYR A 198 18.75 -14.40 -23.88
CA TYR A 198 17.29 -14.59 -23.88
C TYR A 198 16.87 -15.66 -22.87
N ASN A 199 17.49 -16.84 -22.90
CA ASN A 199 17.19 -17.92 -21.95
C ASN A 199 17.36 -17.45 -20.50
N HIS A 200 18.46 -16.76 -20.22
CA HIS A 200 18.75 -16.23 -18.89
C HIS A 200 17.74 -15.16 -18.45
N THR A 201 17.30 -14.32 -19.38
CA THR A 201 16.36 -13.23 -19.10
C THR A 201 14.95 -13.75 -18.83
N VAL A 202 14.47 -14.72 -19.62
CA VAL A 202 13.19 -15.41 -19.34
C VAL A 202 13.22 -16.05 -17.95
N ALA A 203 14.31 -16.77 -17.62
CA ALA A 203 14.48 -17.40 -16.32
C ALA A 203 14.53 -16.36 -15.19
N THR A 204 15.18 -15.21 -15.39
CA THR A 204 15.29 -14.14 -14.40
C THR A 204 13.93 -13.53 -14.08
N TYR A 205 13.18 -13.12 -15.11
CA TYR A 205 11.84 -12.55 -14.90
C TYR A 205 10.86 -13.57 -14.32
N SER A 206 10.92 -14.82 -14.75
CA SER A 206 10.04 -15.88 -14.23
C SER A 206 10.34 -16.21 -12.77
N ARG A 207 11.62 -16.35 -12.39
CA ARG A 207 12.02 -16.64 -11.02
C ARG A 207 11.67 -15.50 -10.08
N LEU A 208 12.03 -14.26 -10.44
CA LEU A 208 11.70 -13.08 -9.64
C LEU A 208 10.19 -12.86 -9.56
N GLY A 209 9.46 -13.05 -10.67
CA GLY A 209 8.00 -12.95 -10.69
C GLY A 209 7.34 -13.97 -9.76
N THR A 210 7.81 -15.22 -9.76
CA THR A 210 7.33 -16.26 -8.84
C THR A 210 7.54 -15.87 -7.37
N GLN A 211 8.71 -15.31 -7.04
CA GLN A 211 8.99 -14.80 -5.69
C GLN A 211 8.09 -13.62 -5.34
N SER A 212 7.91 -12.66 -6.25
CA SER A 212 7.05 -11.50 -6.03
C SER A 212 5.59 -11.90 -5.82
N PHE A 213 5.07 -12.90 -6.54
CA PHE A 213 3.72 -13.42 -6.28
C PHE A 213 3.59 -14.06 -4.89
N TYR A 214 4.61 -14.76 -4.42
CA TYR A 214 4.64 -15.29 -3.06
C TYR A 214 4.65 -14.16 -2.02
N PHE A 215 5.52 -13.16 -2.19
CA PHE A 215 5.63 -12.02 -1.28
C PHE A 215 4.34 -11.19 -1.24
N PHE A 216 3.71 -10.95 -2.39
CA PHE A 216 2.37 -10.36 -2.45
C PHE A 216 1.38 -11.14 -1.58
N THR A 217 1.29 -12.46 -1.76
CA THR A 217 0.31 -13.29 -1.05
C THR A 217 0.54 -13.21 0.46
N GLU A 218 1.80 -13.31 0.89
CA GLU A 218 2.16 -13.19 2.31
C GLU A 218 1.86 -11.79 2.87
N ALA A 219 2.22 -10.73 2.14
CA ALA A 219 1.95 -9.35 2.52
C ALA A 219 0.44 -9.08 2.62
N PHE A 220 -0.34 -9.55 1.64
CA PHE A 220 -1.79 -9.43 1.62
C PHE A 220 -2.45 -10.14 2.81
N ILE A 221 -2.03 -11.37 3.13
CA ILE A 221 -2.54 -12.08 4.31
C ILE A 221 -2.21 -11.29 5.59
N ASN A 222 -0.99 -10.77 5.73
CA ASN A 222 -0.64 -9.92 6.88
C ASN A 222 -1.45 -8.62 6.93
N SER A 223 -1.70 -8.02 5.77
CA SER A 223 -2.50 -6.80 5.62
C SER A 223 -3.93 -7.02 6.12
N ILE A 224 -4.55 -8.17 5.84
CA ILE A 224 -5.87 -8.55 6.38
C ILE A 224 -5.88 -8.52 7.92
N GLY A 225 -4.90 -9.17 8.54
CA GLY A 225 -4.80 -9.23 10.00
C GLY A 225 -4.57 -7.85 10.61
N PHE A 226 -3.63 -7.09 10.03
CA PHE A 226 -3.27 -5.78 10.54
C PHE A 226 -4.37 -4.73 10.37
N ASP A 227 -5.06 -4.73 9.22
CA ASP A 227 -6.22 -3.86 8.98
C ASP A 227 -7.34 -4.14 9.99
N TYR A 228 -7.66 -5.42 10.23
CA TYR A 228 -8.68 -5.79 11.21
C TYR A 228 -8.30 -5.32 12.63
N TYR A 229 -7.03 -5.47 13.00
CA TYR A 229 -6.51 -4.93 14.26
C TYR A 229 -6.73 -3.42 14.36
N LEU A 230 -6.31 -2.65 13.35
CA LEU A 230 -6.42 -1.18 13.37
C LEU A 230 -7.88 -0.73 13.46
N ARG A 231 -8.81 -1.43 12.81
CA ARG A 231 -10.25 -1.13 12.84
C ARG A 231 -10.92 -1.48 14.16
N ASN A 232 -10.37 -2.42 14.93
CA ASN A 232 -11.03 -2.98 16.11
C ASN A 232 -10.18 -2.91 17.39
N LYS A 233 -9.13 -2.06 17.42
CA LYS A 233 -8.15 -1.98 18.51
C LYS A 233 -8.76 -1.89 19.92
N ASP A 234 -9.91 -1.22 20.06
CA ASP A 234 -10.57 -1.00 21.35
C ASP A 234 -11.44 -2.20 21.81
N LYS A 235 -11.58 -3.24 20.98
CA LYS A 235 -12.42 -4.43 21.22
C LYS A 235 -11.63 -5.73 21.31
N LEU A 236 -10.33 -5.69 21.00
CA LEU A 236 -9.48 -6.86 20.89
C LEU A 236 -8.73 -7.10 22.18
N GLU A 237 -8.61 -8.37 22.55
CA GLU A 237 -7.75 -8.80 23.64
C GLU A 237 -6.27 -8.70 23.25
N SER A 238 -5.38 -8.57 24.25
CA SER A 238 -3.94 -8.37 23.99
C SER A 238 -3.30 -9.51 23.18
N ASN A 239 -3.77 -10.74 23.37
CA ASN A 239 -3.34 -11.91 22.62
C ASN A 239 -3.84 -11.89 21.16
N GLU A 240 -5.06 -11.39 20.92
CA GLU A 240 -5.62 -11.25 19.57
C GLU A 240 -4.88 -10.19 18.77
N ILE A 241 -4.58 -9.05 19.40
CA ILE A 241 -3.74 -7.98 18.82
C ILE A 241 -2.39 -8.56 18.39
N GLU A 242 -1.73 -9.29 19.28
CA GLU A 242 -0.43 -9.91 18.99
C GLU A 242 -0.53 -10.85 17.78
N VAL A 243 -1.56 -11.69 17.75
CA VAL A 243 -1.80 -12.65 16.66
C VAL A 243 -2.05 -11.94 15.33
N LEU A 244 -2.92 -10.93 15.30
CA LEU A 244 -3.24 -10.13 14.12
C LEU A 244 -2.03 -9.34 13.57
N GLN A 245 -1.05 -9.03 14.43
CA GLN A 245 0.25 -8.48 14.06
C GLN A 245 1.26 -9.56 13.60
N GLY A 246 0.83 -10.80 13.46
CA GLY A 246 1.63 -11.93 12.99
C GLY A 246 2.53 -12.57 14.05
N LYS A 247 2.28 -12.31 15.35
CA LYS A 247 3.10 -12.80 16.46
C LYS A 247 2.32 -13.61 17.49
N HIS A 248 3.02 -14.47 18.21
CA HIS A 248 2.49 -15.15 19.38
C HIS A 248 3.61 -15.37 20.39
N LYS A 249 3.44 -14.84 21.61
CA LYS A 249 4.47 -14.87 22.67
C LYS A 249 5.82 -14.31 22.18
N GLY A 250 5.79 -13.19 21.46
CA GLY A 250 6.93 -12.49 20.91
C GLY A 250 7.56 -13.12 19.66
N ARG A 251 7.04 -14.25 19.17
CA ARG A 251 7.60 -14.98 18.01
C ARG A 251 6.70 -14.86 16.79
N PHE A 252 7.30 -14.79 15.61
CA PHE A 252 6.54 -14.80 14.36
C PHE A 252 5.78 -16.11 14.18
N ILE A 253 4.52 -16.00 13.75
CA ILE A 253 3.67 -17.14 13.42
C ILE A 253 3.92 -17.54 11.96
N PRO A 254 4.15 -18.82 11.65
CA PRO A 254 4.24 -19.29 10.26
C PRO A 254 2.99 -18.94 9.45
N LEU A 255 3.14 -18.70 8.14
CA LEU A 255 2.03 -18.30 7.26
C LEU A 255 0.85 -19.28 7.31
N GLU A 256 1.14 -20.57 7.32
CA GLU A 256 0.19 -21.67 7.42
C GLU A 256 -0.69 -21.53 8.67
N GLN A 257 -0.10 -21.14 9.80
CA GLN A 257 -0.84 -20.95 11.05
C GLN A 257 -1.57 -19.60 11.09
N ARG A 258 -1.02 -18.55 10.48
CA ARG A 258 -1.67 -17.22 10.42
C ARG A 258 -3.02 -17.29 9.72
N ILE A 259 -3.12 -17.97 8.59
CA ILE A 259 -4.36 -18.12 7.82
C ILE A 259 -5.50 -18.65 8.70
N GLN A 260 -5.26 -19.67 9.50
CA GLN A 260 -6.26 -20.24 10.40
C GLN A 260 -6.57 -19.32 11.59
N LYS A 261 -5.53 -18.74 12.21
CA LYS A 261 -5.70 -17.87 13.38
C LYS A 261 -6.47 -16.59 13.05
N PHE A 262 -6.26 -16.00 11.87
CA PHE A 262 -7.02 -14.82 11.44
C PHE A 262 -8.50 -15.13 11.30
N GLN A 263 -8.89 -16.26 10.70
CA GLN A 263 -10.29 -16.68 10.62
C GLN A 263 -10.93 -16.78 12.01
N SER A 264 -10.23 -17.36 12.99
CA SER A 264 -10.75 -17.52 14.35
C SER A 264 -10.96 -16.21 15.13
N ILE A 265 -10.36 -15.11 14.68
CA ILE A 265 -10.47 -13.79 15.33
C ILE A 265 -11.39 -12.85 14.53
N ILE A 266 -11.31 -12.90 13.20
CA ILE A 266 -11.99 -11.97 12.30
C ILE A 266 -13.45 -12.38 12.06
N ARG A 267 -13.72 -13.69 11.95
CA ARG A 267 -15.07 -14.16 11.65
C ARG A 267 -15.95 -14.08 12.89
N SER A 268 -17.16 -13.57 12.70
CA SER A 268 -18.17 -13.50 13.76
C SER A 268 -18.61 -14.87 14.30
N ASP A 269 -18.47 -15.93 13.50
CA ASP A 269 -18.84 -17.31 13.86
C ASP A 269 -17.67 -18.13 14.45
N ASN A 270 -16.47 -17.55 14.55
CA ASN A 270 -15.24 -18.20 15.02
C ASN A 270 -14.86 -19.50 14.28
N ARG A 271 -15.44 -19.77 13.10
CA ARG A 271 -15.17 -21.01 12.34
C ARG A 271 -13.87 -20.91 11.57
N ILE A 272 -13.17 -22.03 11.41
CA ILE A 272 -12.00 -22.15 10.53
C ILE A 272 -12.45 -22.97 9.32
N VAL A 273 -12.53 -22.34 8.16
CA VAL A 273 -13.00 -22.95 6.90
C VAL A 273 -11.81 -23.37 6.03
N VAL A 274 -10.76 -22.57 6.01
CA VAL A 274 -9.50 -22.88 5.34
C VAL A 274 -8.54 -23.48 6.37
N ILE A 275 -8.19 -24.75 6.17
CA ILE A 275 -7.27 -25.52 7.00
C ILE A 275 -5.97 -25.73 6.20
N THR A 276 -4.87 -25.28 6.76
CA THR A 276 -3.53 -25.21 6.14
C THR A 276 -2.44 -25.86 6.99
N THR A 277 -2.75 -26.28 8.23
CA THR A 277 -1.77 -26.92 9.13
C THR A 277 -1.89 -28.44 9.21
N ASP A 278 -2.94 -29.03 8.66
CA ASP A 278 -3.13 -30.48 8.59
C ASP A 278 -2.96 -30.96 7.14
N GLU A 279 -1.92 -31.74 6.88
CA GLU A 279 -1.57 -32.27 5.56
C GLU A 279 -2.67 -33.12 4.93
N ASN A 280 -3.54 -33.75 5.73
CA ASN A 280 -4.66 -34.56 5.23
C ASN A 280 -5.88 -33.72 4.88
N GLN A 281 -5.96 -32.48 5.38
CA GLN A 281 -7.10 -31.59 5.18
C GLN A 281 -6.80 -30.40 4.28
N ILE A 282 -5.52 -30.11 4.02
CA ILE A 282 -5.14 -29.04 3.12
C ILE A 282 -5.62 -29.32 1.69
N LYS A 283 -6.27 -28.32 1.10
CA LYS A 283 -6.84 -28.39 -0.26
C LYS A 283 -6.08 -27.50 -1.22
N GLU A 284 -6.27 -27.71 -2.52
CA GLU A 284 -5.86 -26.74 -3.52
C GLU A 284 -6.66 -25.44 -3.35
N PRO A 285 -6.06 -24.26 -3.60
CA PRO A 285 -4.70 -24.04 -4.14
C PRO A 285 -3.57 -24.06 -3.08
N PHE A 286 -3.90 -24.18 -1.79
CA PHE A 286 -2.94 -24.04 -0.69
C PHE A 286 -1.85 -25.11 -0.73
N LYS A 287 -2.20 -26.34 -1.12
CA LYS A 287 -1.24 -27.44 -1.26
C LYS A 287 -0.15 -27.09 -2.27
N THR A 288 -0.51 -26.65 -3.47
CA THR A 288 0.50 -26.24 -4.47
C THR A 288 1.25 -24.97 -4.03
N PHE A 289 0.57 -24.02 -3.39
CA PHE A 289 1.21 -22.82 -2.87
C PHE A 289 2.34 -23.11 -1.87
N PHE A 290 2.09 -23.95 -0.86
CA PHE A 290 3.10 -24.26 0.17
C PHE A 290 4.15 -25.27 -0.29
N ASN A 291 3.81 -26.20 -1.19
CA ASN A 291 4.73 -27.25 -1.60
C ASN A 291 5.55 -26.88 -2.84
N GLU A 292 5.07 -26.00 -3.72
CA GLU A 292 5.81 -25.69 -4.96
C GLU A 292 6.31 -24.24 -4.99
N ILE A 293 5.42 -23.27 -4.73
CA ILE A 293 5.77 -21.86 -4.88
C ILE A 293 6.72 -21.41 -3.75
N LYS A 294 6.40 -21.80 -2.51
CA LYS A 294 7.26 -21.55 -1.36
C LYS A 294 8.63 -22.20 -1.52
N GLU A 295 8.71 -23.42 -2.05
CA GLU A 295 9.98 -24.10 -2.31
C GLU A 295 10.84 -23.32 -3.32
N ILE A 296 10.24 -22.81 -4.42
CA ILE A 296 10.97 -21.97 -5.39
C ILE A 296 11.50 -20.70 -4.71
N ARG A 297 10.70 -20.06 -3.85
CA ARG A 297 11.12 -18.89 -3.07
C ARG A 297 12.29 -19.26 -2.15
N ASP A 298 12.18 -20.33 -1.40
CA ASP A 298 13.21 -20.79 -0.45
C ASP A 298 14.51 -21.20 -1.15
N ALA A 299 14.42 -21.89 -2.29
CA ALA A 299 15.55 -22.26 -3.12
C ALA A 299 16.26 -21.03 -3.69
N ALA A 300 15.52 -20.02 -4.13
CA ALA A 300 16.08 -18.79 -4.69
C ALA A 300 16.67 -17.84 -3.62
N SER A 301 16.11 -17.82 -2.41
CA SER A 301 16.58 -16.95 -1.32
C SER A 301 17.67 -17.57 -0.43
N HIS A 302 17.68 -18.90 -0.28
CA HIS A 302 18.54 -19.61 0.67
C HIS A 302 19.14 -20.89 0.07
N PHE A 303 19.57 -20.80 -1.20
CA PHE A 303 19.98 -21.95 -2.01
C PHE A 303 20.86 -22.94 -1.24
N THR A 304 20.38 -24.17 -1.18
CA THR A 304 21.21 -25.35 -0.96
C THR A 304 20.84 -26.36 -2.03
N PRO A 305 21.75 -27.26 -2.45
CA PRO A 305 21.45 -28.28 -3.46
C PRO A 305 20.25 -29.18 -3.12
N LEU A 306 19.81 -29.20 -1.86
CA LEU A 306 18.69 -29.98 -1.35
C LEU A 306 17.34 -29.23 -1.35
N LYS A 307 17.32 -27.92 -1.61
CA LYS A 307 16.12 -27.06 -1.46
C LYS A 307 15.30 -26.86 -2.73
N GLY A 308 15.78 -27.31 -3.88
CA GLY A 308 15.04 -27.25 -5.15
C GLY A 308 15.90 -26.84 -6.34
N GLU A 309 15.47 -27.24 -7.53
CA GLU A 309 16.15 -26.95 -8.79
C GLU A 309 15.76 -25.58 -9.35
N ILE A 310 16.76 -24.70 -9.50
CA ILE A 310 16.62 -23.36 -10.11
C ILE A 310 17.12 -23.31 -11.57
N TRP A 311 17.80 -24.35 -12.04
CA TRP A 311 18.25 -24.48 -13.41
C TRP A 311 17.17 -25.18 -14.24
N ARG A 312 16.40 -24.42 -15.03
CA ARG A 312 15.25 -24.94 -15.79
C ARG A 312 15.21 -24.34 -17.18
N LYS A 313 14.51 -25.00 -18.09
CA LYS A 313 14.30 -24.49 -19.45
C LYS A 313 13.40 -23.23 -19.42
N PRO A 314 13.53 -22.30 -20.38
CA PRO A 314 12.70 -21.11 -20.46
C PRO A 314 11.18 -21.41 -20.43
N ASP A 315 10.72 -22.41 -21.17
CA ASP A 315 9.29 -22.81 -21.20
C ASP A 315 8.79 -23.29 -19.83
N GLU A 316 9.62 -24.04 -19.10
CA GLU A 316 9.30 -24.52 -17.75
C GLU A 316 9.21 -23.36 -16.77
N TRP A 317 10.14 -22.40 -16.88
CA TRP A 317 10.13 -21.18 -16.08
C TRP A 317 8.89 -20.33 -16.34
N LEU A 318 8.53 -20.13 -17.61
CA LEU A 318 7.34 -19.39 -17.99
C LEU A 318 6.05 -20.03 -17.46
N ASN A 319 5.94 -21.36 -17.57
CA ASN A 319 4.82 -22.12 -17.01
C ASN A 319 4.75 -22.00 -15.48
N LYS A 320 5.90 -22.01 -14.79
CA LYS A 320 5.96 -21.87 -13.33
C LYS A 320 5.50 -20.50 -12.87
N VAL A 321 5.98 -19.40 -13.47
CA VAL A 321 5.54 -18.06 -13.09
C VAL A 321 4.06 -17.83 -13.42
N SER A 322 3.58 -18.37 -14.54
CA SER A 322 2.17 -18.30 -14.93
C SER A 322 1.26 -19.07 -13.97
N SER A 323 1.71 -20.24 -13.52
CA SER A 323 1.01 -21.04 -12.50
C SER A 323 1.04 -20.34 -11.15
N ALA A 324 2.19 -19.80 -10.75
CA ALA A 324 2.35 -19.06 -9.51
C ALA A 324 1.41 -17.86 -9.44
N ALA A 325 1.28 -17.10 -10.53
CA ALA A 325 0.33 -16.01 -10.63
C ALA A 325 -1.11 -16.46 -10.33
N LYS A 326 -1.59 -17.52 -10.99
CA LYS A 326 -2.95 -18.03 -10.79
C LYS A 326 -3.18 -18.56 -9.37
N ILE A 327 -2.24 -19.35 -8.86
CA ILE A 327 -2.31 -19.97 -7.53
C ILE A 327 -2.29 -18.92 -6.43
N CYS A 328 -1.35 -17.97 -6.49
CA CYS A 328 -1.24 -16.90 -5.51
C CYS A 328 -2.49 -16.00 -5.50
N MET A 329 -3.04 -15.68 -6.66
CA MET A 329 -4.30 -14.92 -6.75
C MET A 329 -5.47 -15.70 -6.12
N GLU A 330 -5.58 -17.00 -6.39
CA GLU A 330 -6.64 -17.84 -5.82
C GLU A 330 -6.47 -18.04 -4.30
N VAL A 331 -5.25 -18.24 -3.81
CA VAL A 331 -4.95 -18.29 -2.37
C VAL A 331 -5.38 -16.99 -1.70
N SER A 332 -5.01 -15.83 -2.26
CA SER A 332 -5.41 -14.53 -1.74
C SER A 332 -6.93 -14.37 -1.71
N LYS A 333 -7.65 -14.73 -2.78
CA LYS A 333 -9.12 -14.72 -2.83
C LYS A 333 -9.73 -15.59 -1.73
N GLN A 334 -9.27 -16.82 -1.59
CA GLN A 334 -9.80 -17.75 -0.58
C GLN A 334 -9.49 -17.29 0.84
N CYS A 335 -8.30 -16.72 1.09
CA CYS A 335 -7.97 -16.13 2.39
C CYS A 335 -8.89 -14.94 2.73
N TRP A 336 -9.15 -14.06 1.76
CA TRP A 336 -10.07 -12.94 1.94
C TRP A 336 -11.48 -13.42 2.28
N LEU A 337 -12.05 -14.29 1.45
CA LEU A 337 -13.40 -14.82 1.63
C LEU A 337 -13.54 -15.69 2.89
N ALA A 338 -12.46 -16.36 3.30
CA ALA A 338 -12.44 -17.10 4.56
C ALA A 338 -12.54 -16.14 5.76
N CYS A 339 -11.89 -14.98 5.72
CA CYS A 339 -11.99 -13.98 6.79
C CYS A 339 -13.29 -13.16 6.71
N TYR A 340 -13.76 -12.86 5.50
CA TYR A 340 -14.89 -11.98 5.23
C TYR A 340 -15.90 -12.65 4.27
N PRO A 341 -16.69 -13.64 4.73
CA PRO A 341 -17.56 -14.43 3.85
C PRO A 341 -18.71 -13.63 3.22
N ASP A 342 -19.13 -12.54 3.86
CA ASP A 342 -20.25 -11.69 3.43
C ASP A 342 -19.78 -10.42 2.71
N ARG A 343 -18.50 -10.36 2.29
CA ARG A 343 -17.93 -9.22 1.56
C ARG A 343 -17.52 -9.62 0.16
N ASP A 344 -17.64 -8.66 -0.76
CA ASP A 344 -17.03 -8.77 -2.07
C ASP A 344 -15.50 -8.80 -1.98
N LEU A 345 -14.85 -9.24 -3.05
CA LEU A 345 -13.40 -9.22 -3.18
C LEU A 345 -12.86 -7.78 -3.12
N PRO A 346 -11.60 -7.58 -2.69
CA PRO A 346 -11.08 -6.25 -2.38
C PRO A 346 -11.06 -5.34 -3.62
N GLU A 347 -11.89 -4.30 -3.61
CA GLU A 347 -12.03 -3.31 -4.68
C GLU A 347 -10.70 -2.55 -4.88
N TYR A 348 -9.99 -2.24 -3.79
CA TYR A 348 -8.68 -1.60 -3.86
C TYR A 348 -7.60 -2.43 -4.59
N LEU A 349 -7.82 -3.75 -4.75
CA LEU A 349 -6.97 -4.64 -5.56
C LEU A 349 -7.67 -5.13 -6.83
N VAL A 350 -8.70 -4.39 -7.27
CA VAL A 350 -9.44 -4.67 -8.51
C VAL A 350 -10.05 -6.08 -8.47
N GLY A 351 -10.63 -6.43 -7.32
CA GLY A 351 -11.26 -7.75 -7.10
C GLY A 351 -10.29 -8.93 -7.23
N LEU A 352 -8.97 -8.69 -7.19
CA LEU A 352 -7.96 -9.70 -7.51
C LEU A 352 -8.20 -10.32 -8.90
N ASP A 353 -8.58 -9.52 -9.89
CA ASP A 353 -8.82 -9.99 -11.25
C ASP A 353 -7.51 -10.21 -12.03
N TYR A 354 -7.28 -11.43 -12.48
CA TYR A 354 -6.04 -11.80 -13.16
C TYR A 354 -5.84 -11.05 -14.48
N ASP A 355 -6.92 -10.93 -15.27
CA ASP A 355 -6.84 -10.37 -16.62
C ASP A 355 -6.68 -8.85 -16.57
N GLU A 356 -7.35 -8.18 -15.63
CA GLU A 356 -7.18 -6.73 -15.41
C GLU A 356 -5.76 -6.39 -14.93
N HIS A 357 -5.16 -7.21 -14.07
CA HIS A 357 -3.78 -7.02 -13.64
C HIS A 357 -2.77 -7.28 -14.76
N ILE A 358 -3.00 -8.28 -15.62
CA ILE A 358 -2.21 -8.51 -16.83
C ILE A 358 -2.29 -7.31 -17.78
N GLU A 359 -3.49 -6.79 -18.04
CA GLU A 359 -3.69 -5.68 -18.96
C GLU A 359 -3.02 -4.40 -18.45
N THR A 360 -3.16 -4.13 -17.15
CA THR A 360 -2.48 -3.02 -16.48
C THR A 360 -0.95 -3.13 -16.60
N ALA A 361 -0.40 -4.34 -16.42
CA ALA A 361 1.03 -4.59 -16.57
C ALA A 361 1.52 -4.45 -18.02
N ARG A 362 0.73 -4.88 -19.01
CA ARG A 362 1.02 -4.69 -20.44
C ARG A 362 1.05 -3.22 -20.81
N LYS A 363 0.04 -2.45 -20.38
CA LYS A 363 -0.01 -1.01 -20.60
C LYS A 363 1.23 -0.31 -20.02
N ARG A 364 1.62 -0.65 -18.78
CA ARG A 364 2.86 -0.15 -18.16
C ARG A 364 4.10 -0.45 -19.02
N SER A 365 4.20 -1.66 -19.58
CA SER A 365 5.32 -2.05 -20.47
C SER A 365 5.36 -1.20 -21.75
N GLN A 366 4.19 -0.91 -22.33
CA GLN A 366 4.05 -0.09 -23.54
C GLN A 366 4.39 1.39 -23.30
N ASP A 367 3.88 1.96 -22.21
CA ASP A 367 4.12 3.37 -21.86
C ASP A 367 5.63 3.65 -21.70
N ILE A 368 6.39 2.72 -21.10
CA ILE A 368 7.85 2.85 -20.97
C ILE A 368 8.54 2.77 -22.34
N LYS A 369 8.10 1.88 -23.23
CA LYS A 369 8.65 1.74 -24.58
C LYS A 369 8.45 2.99 -25.44
N MET A 370 7.41 3.78 -25.20
CA MET A 370 7.18 5.04 -25.92
C MET A 370 8.17 6.16 -25.54
N HIS A 371 8.88 6.01 -24.42
CA HIS A 371 9.79 7.02 -23.88
C HIS A 371 11.27 6.65 -24.02
N LEU A 372 11.57 5.51 -24.65
CA LEU A 372 12.90 5.07 -25.07
C LEU A 372 12.99 5.13 -26.60
#